data_AF-A0A7Y0BLB9-F1
#
_entry.id   AF-A0A7Y0BLB9-F1
#
_cell.length_a   1.000
_cell.length_b   1.000
_cell.length_c   1.000
_cell.angle_alpha   90.00
_cell.angle_beta   90.00
_cell.angle_gamma   90.00
#
_symmetry.space_group_name_H-M   'P 1'
#
loop_
_entity.id
_entity.type
_entity.pdbx_description
1 polymer ?
#
loop_
_entity_poly.entity_id
_entity_poly.type
_entity_poly.pdbx_seq_one_letter_code
_entity_poly.pdbx_strand_id
1 'polypeptide(L)'
;MSSLPTQDHPQPQSLSDLFVSFTLLALQGFGGVLAIVQRELVEKKRWMTGEEFVEDWAVAQIMPGPNVVNLSMMIGARYFGLKGAMAALAGMLTVPLILVLLLALVYAQFADHPGVAGALRGMGAVAAGLIAATGVKLFGTLRQNALGTKLCVVFGVLCFVAVALLRWPLFYVLFGLGSVACVLVYQKLKP
;
A
#
# COMPACT_ATOMS: atom_id res chain seq x y z
N MET A 1 25.28 -19.62 -19.17
CA MET A 1 24.82 -18.76 -18.07
C MET A 1 24.63 -17.37 -18.64
N SER A 2 23.38 -16.99 -18.90
CA SER A 2 22.99 -15.73 -19.54
C SER A 2 23.31 -14.56 -18.62
N SER A 3 24.32 -13.77 -18.99
CA SER A 3 24.58 -12.45 -18.42
C SER A 3 23.40 -11.54 -18.76
N LEU A 4 22.54 -11.27 -17.78
CA LEU A 4 21.54 -10.21 -17.88
C LEU A 4 22.28 -8.89 -18.13
N PRO A 5 21.76 -7.99 -19.00
CA PRO A 5 22.38 -6.70 -19.25
C PRO A 5 22.54 -5.95 -17.93
N THR A 6 23.78 -5.65 -17.55
CA THR A 6 24.09 -4.82 -16.39
C THR A 6 23.67 -3.39 -16.73
N GLN A 7 22.41 -3.08 -16.43
CA GLN A 7 21.99 -1.70 -16.38
C GLN A 7 22.61 -1.07 -15.14
N ASP A 8 23.44 -0.04 -15.34
CA ASP A 8 24.14 0.70 -14.28
C ASP A 8 23.14 1.55 -13.47
N HIS A 9 22.43 0.89 -12.57
CA HIS A 9 21.56 1.55 -11.60
C HIS A 9 22.35 1.83 -10.33
N PRO A 10 22.15 2.99 -9.67
CA PRO A 10 22.62 3.19 -8.30
C PRO A 10 22.16 2.03 -7.42
N GLN A 11 23.08 1.39 -6.72
CA GLN A 11 22.76 0.28 -5.81
C GLN A 11 22.73 0.79 -4.37
N PRO A 12 22.00 0.13 -3.46
CA PRO A 12 22.11 0.41 -2.03
C PRO A 12 23.57 0.27 -1.59
N GLN A 13 24.12 1.31 -0.97
CA GLN A 13 25.56 1.38 -0.66
C GLN A 13 25.96 0.49 0.51
N SER A 14 25.01 0.15 1.38
CA SER A 14 25.23 -0.65 2.58
C SER A 14 23.95 -1.29 3.11
N LEU A 15 24.10 -2.26 4.01
CA LEU A 15 22.99 -2.83 4.78
C LEU A 15 22.26 -1.76 5.62
N SER A 16 22.96 -0.72 6.08
CA SER A 16 22.35 0.38 6.83
C SER A 16 21.51 1.29 5.94
N ASP A 17 21.95 1.59 4.70
CA ASP A 17 21.14 2.35 3.73
C ASP A 17 19.86 1.59 3.39
N LEU A 18 19.95 0.27 3.25
CA LEU A 18 18.79 -0.60 3.04
C LEU A 18 17.80 -0.52 4.22
N PHE A 19 18.30 -0.70 5.44
CA PHE A 19 17.51 -0.61 6.67
C PHE A 19 16.80 0.75 6.80
N VAL A 20 17.53 1.85 6.61
CA VAL A 20 17.00 3.21 6.72
C VAL A 20 15.98 3.49 5.62
N SER A 21 16.26 3.10 4.38
CA SER A 21 15.36 3.32 3.24
C SER A 21 14.04 2.58 3.44
N PHE A 22 14.07 1.31 3.86
CA PHE A 22 12.84 0.55 4.13
C PHE A 22 12.11 1.00 5.40
N THR A 23 12.83 1.51 6.40
CA THR A 23 12.22 2.19 7.55
C THR A 23 11.42 3.41 7.11
N LEU A 24 12.02 4.29 6.31
CA LEU A 24 11.36 5.49 5.80
C LEU A 24 10.15 5.15 4.93
N LEU A 25 10.27 4.11 4.10
CA LEU A 25 9.15 3.59 3.32
C LEU A 25 8.00 3.11 4.22
N ALA A 26 8.30 2.36 5.27
CA ALA A 26 7.29 1.84 6.19
C ALA A 26 6.54 2.97 6.93
N LEU A 27 7.24 4.04 7.30
CA LEU A 27 6.64 5.22 7.94
C LEU A 27 5.76 6.06 6.98
N GLN A 28 5.97 5.93 5.67
CA GLN A 28 5.24 6.70 4.65
C GLN A 28 4.05 5.94 4.06
N GLY A 29 3.77 4.70 4.46
CA GLY A 29 2.79 3.79 3.85
C GLY A 29 1.30 4.16 3.97
N PHE A 30 0.94 5.44 4.06
CA PHE A 30 -0.45 5.87 4.22
C PHE A 30 -1.06 6.29 2.87
N GLY A 31 -2.26 5.80 2.55
CA GLY A 31 -3.08 6.31 1.44
C GLY A 31 -2.62 5.98 0.01
N GLY A 32 -1.70 5.03 -0.18
CA GLY A 32 -1.29 4.63 -1.54
C GLY A 32 0.12 4.05 -1.59
N VAL A 33 0.36 3.01 -0.79
CA VAL A 33 1.71 2.44 -0.57
C VAL A 33 2.43 2.13 -1.87
N LEU A 34 1.74 1.54 -2.85
CA LEU A 34 2.33 1.20 -4.15
C LEU A 34 2.99 2.40 -4.83
N ALA A 35 2.29 3.53 -4.93
CA ALA A 35 2.82 4.73 -5.56
C ALA A 35 4.01 5.32 -4.79
N ILE A 36 3.99 5.19 -3.45
CA ILE A 36 5.08 5.67 -2.59
C ILE A 36 6.32 4.80 -2.76
N VAL A 37 6.15 3.48 -2.74
CA VAL A 37 7.24 2.51 -2.96
C VAL A 37 7.82 2.66 -4.35
N GLN A 38 6.99 2.75 -5.38
CA GLN A 38 7.43 2.98 -6.76
C GLN A 38 8.23 4.28 -6.87
N ARG A 39 7.71 5.40 -6.34
CA ARG A 39 8.40 6.69 -6.36
C ARG A 39 9.73 6.64 -5.64
N GLU A 40 9.81 5.98 -4.49
CA GLU A 40 11.04 5.92 -3.71
C GLU A 40 12.09 5.06 -4.41
N LEU A 41 11.72 3.86 -4.88
CA LEU A 41 12.64 2.88 -5.45
C LEU A 41 13.04 3.20 -6.91
N VAL A 42 12.09 3.65 -7.72
CA VAL A 42 12.28 3.91 -9.15
C VAL A 42 12.68 5.36 -9.42
N GLU A 43 11.98 6.34 -8.86
CA GLU A 43 12.22 7.75 -9.22
C GLU A 43 13.34 8.40 -8.40
N LYS A 44 13.30 8.25 -7.07
CA LYS A 44 14.25 8.90 -6.15
C LYS A 44 15.56 8.13 -6.03
N LYS A 45 15.51 6.87 -5.60
CA LYS A 45 16.70 6.04 -5.39
C LYS A 45 17.23 5.43 -6.69
N ARG A 46 16.36 5.23 -7.69
CA ARG A 46 16.68 4.65 -8.99
C ARG A 46 17.37 3.28 -8.89
N TRP A 47 17.01 2.49 -7.89
CA TRP A 47 17.57 1.16 -7.67
C TRP A 47 17.13 0.15 -8.74
N MET A 48 15.99 0.40 -9.35
CA MET A 48 15.37 -0.46 -10.36
C MET A 48 14.59 0.36 -11.37
N THR A 49 14.38 -0.21 -12.55
CA THR A 49 13.51 0.36 -13.57
C THR A 49 12.03 0.17 -13.21
N GLY A 50 11.15 0.88 -13.90
CA GLY A 50 9.70 0.69 -13.75
C GLY A 50 9.25 -0.71 -14.18
N GLU A 51 9.91 -1.32 -15.16
CA GLU A 51 9.60 -2.68 -15.63
C GLU A 51 9.97 -3.72 -14.58
N GLU A 52 11.20 -3.68 -14.07
CA GLU A 52 11.65 -4.55 -12.97
C GLU A 52 10.77 -4.40 -11.73
N PHE A 53 10.38 -3.16 -11.39
CA PHE A 53 9.49 -2.91 -10.26
C PHE A 53 8.14 -3.63 -10.44
N VAL A 54 7.55 -3.59 -11.63
CA VAL A 54 6.26 -4.25 -11.90
C VAL A 54 6.40 -5.77 -11.84
N GLU A 55 7.50 -6.33 -12.36
CA GLU A 55 7.78 -7.77 -12.26
C GLU A 55 7.96 -8.22 -10.80
N ASP A 56 8.82 -7.55 -10.04
CA ASP A 56 9.06 -7.87 -8.63
C ASP A 56 7.79 -7.66 -7.79
N TRP A 57 7.01 -6.62 -8.08
CA TRP A 57 5.73 -6.37 -7.42
C TRP A 57 4.71 -7.48 -7.72
N ALA A 58 4.63 -7.97 -8.95
CA ALA A 58 3.75 -9.07 -9.31
C ALA A 58 4.11 -10.36 -8.56
N VAL A 59 5.41 -10.65 -8.41
CA VAL A 59 5.88 -11.77 -7.60
C VAL A 59 5.51 -11.57 -6.12
N ALA A 60 5.71 -10.37 -5.59
CA ALA A 60 5.37 -10.04 -4.21
C ALA A 60 3.87 -10.19 -3.89
N GLN A 61 2.98 -10.04 -4.89
CA GLN A 61 1.54 -10.26 -4.76
C GLN A 61 1.14 -11.74 -4.73
N ILE A 62 1.96 -12.62 -5.33
CA ILE A 62 1.72 -14.07 -5.32
C ILE A 62 2.24 -14.70 -4.02
N MET A 63 3.26 -14.10 -3.42
CA MET A 63 3.80 -14.54 -2.14
C MET A 63 2.80 -14.29 -0.99
N PRO A 64 2.68 -15.23 -0.03
CA PRO A 64 1.84 -15.00 1.14
C PRO A 64 2.41 -13.85 1.99
N GLY A 65 1.53 -13.00 2.53
CA GLY A 65 1.90 -11.91 3.43
C GLY A 65 1.81 -10.51 2.80
N PRO A 66 2.35 -9.49 3.47
CA PRO A 66 2.25 -8.11 2.99
C PRO A 66 3.18 -7.86 1.79
N ASN A 67 2.62 -7.44 0.66
CA ASN A 67 3.37 -7.23 -0.59
C ASN A 67 4.64 -6.39 -0.42
N VAL A 68 4.58 -5.32 0.36
CA VAL A 68 5.71 -4.38 0.52
C VAL A 68 6.85 -5.01 1.33
N VAL A 69 6.51 -5.88 2.30
CA VAL A 69 7.48 -6.65 3.07
C VAL A 69 8.15 -7.68 2.17
N ASN A 70 7.37 -8.42 1.38
CA ASN A 70 7.90 -9.40 0.43
C ASN A 70 8.85 -8.74 -0.58
N LEU A 71 8.43 -7.62 -1.17
CA LEU A 71 9.26 -6.83 -2.08
C LEU A 71 10.56 -6.39 -1.40
N SER A 72 10.50 -5.87 -0.17
CA SER A 72 11.72 -5.42 0.53
C SER A 72 12.72 -6.54 0.79
N MET A 73 12.23 -7.74 1.13
CA MET A 73 13.06 -8.91 1.32
C MET A 73 13.69 -9.38 0.00
N MET A 74 12.92 -9.39 -1.10
CA MET A 74 13.43 -9.74 -2.43
C MET A 74 14.53 -8.77 -2.87
N ILE A 75 14.30 -7.47 -2.73
CA ILE A 75 15.29 -6.42 -3.05
C ILE A 75 16.53 -6.59 -2.17
N GLY A 76 16.36 -6.77 -0.86
CA GLY A 76 17.47 -6.98 0.06
C GLY A 76 18.28 -8.24 -0.26
N ALA A 77 17.60 -9.33 -0.61
CA ALA A 77 18.21 -10.58 -1.04
C ALA A 77 19.02 -10.41 -2.33
N ARG A 78 18.50 -9.63 -3.29
CA ARG A 78 19.15 -9.37 -4.59
C ARG A 78 20.51 -8.69 -4.44
N TYR A 79 20.65 -7.71 -3.53
CA TYR A 79 21.90 -6.94 -3.39
C TYR A 79 22.89 -7.50 -2.37
N PHE A 80 22.42 -8.02 -1.23
CA PHE A 80 23.31 -8.48 -0.13
C PHE A 80 22.99 -9.90 0.38
N GLY A 81 22.25 -10.69 -0.40
CA GLY A 81 21.83 -12.04 -0.02
C GLY A 81 20.98 -12.05 1.26
N LEU A 82 21.09 -13.13 2.04
CA LEU A 82 20.29 -13.32 3.24
C LEU A 82 20.44 -12.17 4.26
N LYS A 83 21.63 -11.58 4.37
CA LYS A 83 21.88 -10.45 5.27
C LYS A 83 21.10 -9.20 4.86
N GLY A 84 21.01 -8.94 3.55
CA GLY A 84 20.22 -7.84 3.01
C GLY A 84 18.73 -8.05 3.21
N ALA A 85 18.24 -9.28 2.96
CA ALA A 85 16.83 -9.62 3.19
C ALA A 85 16.41 -9.37 4.65
N MET A 86 17.24 -9.82 5.61
CA MET A 86 17.00 -9.61 7.03
C MET A 86 17.09 -8.13 7.42
N ALA A 87 18.04 -7.37 6.86
CA ALA A 87 18.17 -5.94 7.12
C ALA A 87 16.97 -5.14 6.58
N ALA A 88 16.48 -5.47 5.38
CA ALA A 88 15.30 -4.85 4.80
C ALA A 88 14.03 -5.16 5.62
N LEU A 89 13.85 -6.42 6.00
CA LEU A 89 12.74 -6.86 6.86
C LEU A 89 12.78 -6.15 8.22
N ALA A 90 13.96 -6.10 8.84
CA ALA A 90 14.16 -5.42 10.11
C ALA A 90 13.85 -3.92 9.98
N GLY A 91 14.31 -3.25 8.93
CA GLY A 91 13.99 -1.83 8.69
C GLY A 91 12.48 -1.61 8.53
N MET A 92 11.81 -2.50 7.80
CA MET A 92 10.38 -2.39 7.55
C MET A 92 9.51 -2.60 8.80
N LEU A 93 9.94 -3.46 9.74
CA LEU A 93 9.12 -3.84 10.89
C LEU A 93 9.53 -3.18 12.19
N THR A 94 10.83 -3.01 12.44
CA THR A 94 11.35 -2.68 13.77
C THR A 94 10.93 -1.29 14.21
N VAL A 95 11.17 -0.28 13.38
CA VAL A 95 10.90 1.12 13.76
C VAL A 95 9.40 1.41 13.85
N PRO A 96 8.55 1.00 12.88
CA PRO A 96 7.10 1.16 13.02
C PRO A 96 6.55 0.41 14.24
N LEU A 97 7.03 -0.80 14.52
CA LEU A 97 6.61 -1.58 15.69
C LEU A 97 6.96 -0.87 17.00
N ILE A 98 8.20 -0.40 17.14
CA ILE A 98 8.64 0.36 18.32
C ILE A 98 7.77 1.61 18.50
N LEU A 99 7.50 2.34 17.41
CA LEU A 99 6.70 3.56 17.46
C LEU A 99 5.27 3.27 17.93
N VAL A 100 4.64 2.22 17.40
CA VAL A 100 3.30 1.78 17.82
C VAL A 100 3.30 1.31 19.28
N LEU A 101 4.31 0.55 19.72
CA LEU A 101 4.42 0.09 21.10
C LEU A 101 4.62 1.26 22.08
N LEU A 102 5.45 2.24 21.73
CA LEU A 102 5.63 3.45 22.53
C LEU A 102 4.32 4.24 22.63
N LEU A 103 3.59 4.40 21.52
CA LEU A 103 2.27 5.02 21.54
C LEU A 103 1.28 4.24 22.42
N ALA A 104 1.32 2.91 22.38
CA ALA A 104 0.47 2.07 23.22
C ALA A 104 0.80 2.21 24.71
N LEU A 105 2.09 2.29 25.07
CA LEU A 105 2.53 2.51 26.45
C LEU A 105 2.11 3.90 26.96
N VAL A 106 2.32 4.94 26.15
CA VAL A 106 1.88 6.30 26.48
C VAL A 106 0.35 6.33 26.63
N TYR A 107 -0.38 5.67 25.72
CA TYR A 107 -1.82 5.55 25.82
C TYR A 107 -2.25 4.86 27.12
N ALA A 108 -1.62 3.75 27.50
CA ALA A 108 -1.97 3.02 28.72
C ALA A 108 -1.76 3.85 30.00
N GLN A 109 -0.78 4.75 30.03
CA GLN A 109 -0.51 5.62 31.18
C GLN A 109 -1.42 6.84 31.25
N PHE A 110 -1.87 7.36 30.11
CA PHE A 110 -2.62 8.61 30.02
C PHE A 110 -4.04 8.43 29.46
N ALA A 111 -4.57 7.20 29.49
CA ALA A 111 -5.88 6.85 28.94
C ALA A 111 -7.01 7.70 29.54
N ASP A 112 -6.90 8.04 30.83
CA ASP A 112 -7.90 8.85 31.56
C ASP A 112 -7.80 10.35 31.27
N HIS A 113 -6.74 10.81 30.59
CA HIS A 113 -6.57 12.22 30.27
C HIS A 113 -7.36 12.59 29.01
N PRO A 114 -8.31 13.54 29.07
CA PRO A 114 -9.21 13.87 27.95
C PRO A 114 -8.46 14.36 26.69
N GLY A 115 -7.27 14.94 26.86
CA GLY A 115 -6.39 15.33 25.75
C GLY A 115 -5.89 14.15 24.89
N VAL A 116 -5.66 12.97 25.48
CA VAL A 116 -5.17 11.79 24.74
C VAL A 116 -6.28 11.16 23.90
N ALA A 117 -7.48 11.07 24.47
CA ALA A 117 -8.67 10.65 23.72
C ALA A 117 -8.95 11.59 22.54
N GLY A 118 -8.78 12.90 22.72
CA GLY A 118 -8.87 13.90 21.66
C GLY A 118 -7.83 13.71 20.55
N ALA A 119 -6.56 13.48 20.92
CA ALA A 119 -5.48 13.24 19.96
C ALA A 119 -5.71 11.97 19.13
N LEU A 120 -6.12 10.87 19.75
CA LEU A 120 -6.47 9.63 19.05
C LEU A 120 -7.62 9.81 18.07
N ARG A 121 -8.65 10.56 18.48
CA ARG A 121 -9.79 10.89 17.61
C ARG A 121 -9.34 11.75 16.43
N GLY A 122 -8.43 12.70 16.67
CA GLY A 122 -7.78 13.49 15.62
C GLY A 122 -6.99 12.63 14.63
N MET A 123 -6.19 11.68 15.11
CA MET A 123 -5.47 10.73 14.24
C MET A 123 -6.43 9.88 13.40
N GLY A 124 -7.54 9.41 14.00
CA GLY A 124 -8.60 8.71 13.26
C GLY A 124 -9.24 9.57 12.17
N ALA A 125 -9.48 10.85 12.45
CA ALA A 125 -9.99 11.80 11.46
C ALA A 125 -9.00 12.05 10.31
N VAL A 126 -7.70 12.18 10.62
CA VAL A 126 -6.63 12.31 9.60
C VAL A 126 -6.58 11.06 8.72
N ALA A 127 -6.63 9.87 9.31
CA ALA A 127 -6.63 8.62 8.56
C ALA A 127 -7.86 8.51 7.62
N ALA A 128 -9.05 8.86 8.12
CA ALA A 128 -10.26 8.90 7.30
C ALA A 128 -10.15 9.93 6.16
N GLY A 129 -9.62 11.12 6.45
CA GLY A 129 -9.39 12.17 5.45
C GLY A 129 -8.40 11.73 4.36
N LEU A 130 -7.34 11.00 4.73
CA LEU A 130 -6.38 10.49 3.76
C LEU A 130 -6.99 9.40 2.88
N ILE A 131 -7.77 8.47 3.45
CA ILE A 131 -8.51 7.46 2.67
C ILE A 131 -9.46 8.15 1.68
N ALA A 132 -10.19 9.17 2.13
CA ALA A 132 -11.07 9.96 1.27
C ALA A 132 -10.27 10.66 0.15
N ALA A 133 -9.13 11.27 0.46
CA ALA A 133 -8.25 11.90 -0.51
C ALA A 133 -7.74 10.91 -1.57
N THR A 134 -7.36 9.70 -1.15
CA THR A 134 -6.98 8.62 -2.08
C THR A 134 -8.15 8.22 -2.97
N GLY A 135 -9.35 8.10 -2.43
CA GLY A 135 -10.57 7.83 -3.20
C GLY A 135 -10.86 8.90 -4.24
N VAL A 136 -10.75 10.18 -3.85
CA VAL A 136 -10.89 11.33 -4.77
C VAL A 136 -9.82 11.30 -5.85
N LYS A 137 -8.56 10.99 -5.50
CA LYS A 137 -7.48 10.85 -6.48
C LYS A 137 -7.76 9.74 -7.50
N LEU A 138 -8.31 8.61 -7.04
CA LEU A 138 -8.69 7.48 -7.90
C LEU A 138 -9.92 7.79 -8.78
N PHE A 139 -10.75 8.75 -8.38
CA PHE A 139 -11.93 9.16 -9.14
C PHE A 139 -11.56 9.65 -10.55
N GLY A 140 -10.41 10.32 -10.71
CA GLY A 140 -9.90 10.75 -12.02
C GLY A 140 -9.69 9.57 -12.99
N THR A 141 -9.21 8.44 -12.47
CA THR A 141 -8.98 7.21 -13.25
C THR A 141 -10.28 6.57 -13.72
N LEU A 142 -11.40 6.78 -13.01
CA LEU A 142 -12.72 6.24 -13.40
C LEU A 142 -13.24 6.80 -14.74
N ARG A 143 -12.75 7.96 -15.20
CA ARG A 143 -13.14 8.51 -16.52
C ARG A 143 -12.68 7.64 -17.69
N GLN A 144 -11.62 6.87 -17.50
CA GLN A 144 -11.08 5.97 -18.51
C GLN A 144 -11.73 4.57 -18.47
N ASN A 145 -12.66 4.35 -17.55
CA ASN A 145 -13.25 3.03 -17.34
C ASN A 145 -14.37 2.74 -18.37
N ALA A 146 -14.39 1.50 -18.90
CA ALA A 146 -15.28 1.08 -19.98
C ALA A 146 -16.79 1.21 -19.67
N LEU A 147 -17.18 1.15 -18.39
CA LEU A 147 -18.58 1.35 -18.01
C LEU A 147 -19.07 2.79 -18.19
N GLY A 148 -18.16 3.76 -18.19
CA GLY A 148 -18.48 5.18 -18.14
C GLY A 148 -18.73 5.68 -16.71
N THR A 149 -18.34 6.93 -16.45
CA THR A 149 -18.27 7.52 -15.10
C THR A 149 -19.59 7.47 -14.33
N LYS A 150 -20.74 7.60 -15.01
CA LYS A 150 -22.07 7.59 -14.37
C LYS A 150 -22.35 6.27 -13.66
N LEU A 151 -22.12 5.13 -14.32
CA LEU A 151 -22.34 3.81 -13.74
C LEU A 151 -21.37 3.53 -12.59
N CYS A 152 -20.10 3.90 -12.73
CA CYS A 152 -19.12 3.77 -11.64
C CYS A 152 -19.51 4.57 -10.38
N VAL A 153 -20.04 5.79 -10.56
CA VAL A 153 -20.55 6.61 -9.45
C VAL A 153 -21.75 5.93 -8.80
N VAL A 154 -22.71 5.41 -9.59
CA VAL A 154 -23.87 4.70 -9.05
C VAL A 154 -23.45 3.48 -8.22
N PHE A 155 -22.52 2.66 -8.70
CA PHE A 155 -21.97 1.54 -7.94
C PHE A 155 -21.24 2.00 -6.67
N GLY A 156 -20.46 3.08 -6.75
CA GLY A 156 -19.78 3.66 -5.59
C GLY A 156 -20.75 4.12 -4.51
N VAL A 157 -21.82 4.83 -4.90
CA VAL A 157 -22.88 5.30 -3.99
C VAL A 157 -23.64 4.10 -3.40
N LEU A 158 -24.03 3.12 -4.20
CA LEU A 158 -24.69 1.90 -3.72
C LEU A 158 -23.83 1.14 -2.71
N CYS A 159 -22.54 0.99 -2.98
CA CYS A 159 -21.59 0.38 -2.05
C CYS A 159 -21.52 1.17 -0.74
N PHE A 160 -21.41 2.49 -0.81
CA PHE A 160 -21.39 3.35 0.37
C PHE A 160 -22.68 3.24 1.19
N VAL A 161 -23.86 3.27 0.56
CA VAL A 161 -25.13 3.11 1.26
C VAL A 161 -25.24 1.74 1.92
N ALA A 162 -24.90 0.67 1.20
CA ALA A 162 -24.98 -0.69 1.73
C ALA A 162 -24.06 -0.91 2.94
N VAL A 163 -22.84 -0.38 2.89
CA VAL A 163 -21.84 -0.56 3.96
C VAL A 163 -22.02 0.45 5.10
N ALA A 164 -22.17 1.74 4.80
CA ALA A 164 -22.16 2.80 5.82
C ALA A 164 -23.53 2.98 6.50
N LEU A 165 -24.63 2.90 5.73
CA LEU A 165 -25.98 3.12 6.27
C LEU A 165 -26.65 1.80 6.67
N LEU A 166 -26.60 0.80 5.79
CA LEU A 166 -27.23 -0.50 6.03
C LEU A 166 -26.38 -1.44 6.89
N ARG A 167 -25.11 -1.11 7.12
CA ARG A 167 -24.12 -1.89 7.89
C ARG A 167 -24.03 -3.34 7.44
N TRP A 168 -24.24 -3.59 6.14
CA TRP A 168 -24.10 -4.93 5.61
C TRP A 168 -22.64 -5.38 5.67
N PRO A 169 -22.39 -6.66 6.01
CA PRO A 169 -21.05 -7.21 5.97
C PRO A 169 -20.44 -7.00 4.57
N LEU A 170 -19.20 -6.49 4.53
CA LEU A 170 -18.50 -6.19 3.28
C LEU A 170 -18.50 -7.36 2.30
N PHE A 171 -18.43 -8.59 2.83
CA PHE A 171 -18.48 -9.82 2.07
C PHE A 171 -19.72 -9.87 1.14
N TYR A 172 -20.92 -9.61 1.65
CA TYR A 172 -22.14 -9.66 0.84
C TYR A 172 -22.19 -8.55 -0.21
N VAL A 173 -21.72 -7.35 0.13
CA VAL A 173 -21.67 -6.23 -0.82
C VAL A 173 -20.68 -6.53 -1.93
N LEU A 174 -19.52 -7.12 -1.61
CA LEU A 174 -18.51 -7.49 -2.59
C LEU A 174 -19.01 -8.60 -3.53
N PHE A 175 -19.60 -9.67 -2.99
CA PHE A 175 -20.14 -10.76 -3.80
C PHE A 175 -21.41 -10.41 -4.56
N GLY A 176 -22.25 -9.50 -4.07
CA GLY A 176 -23.42 -9.03 -4.80
C GLY A 176 -23.03 -7.99 -5.83
N LEU A 177 -22.71 -6.79 -5.34
CA LEU A 177 -22.50 -5.60 -6.16
C LEU A 177 -21.23 -5.71 -7.01
N GLY A 178 -20.15 -6.28 -6.45
CA GLY A 178 -18.89 -6.48 -7.17
C GLY A 178 -19.03 -7.47 -8.34
N SER A 179 -19.73 -8.59 -8.14
CA SER A 179 -20.01 -9.55 -9.22
C SER A 179 -20.82 -8.93 -10.35
N VAL A 180 -21.88 -8.20 -10.00
CA VAL A 180 -22.74 -7.50 -10.98
C VAL A 180 -21.93 -6.47 -11.77
N ALA A 181 -21.09 -5.69 -11.09
CA ALA A 181 -20.21 -4.75 -11.76
C ALA A 181 -19.23 -5.45 -12.71
N CYS A 182 -18.57 -6.53 -12.27
CA CYS A 182 -17.65 -7.31 -13.11
C CYS A 182 -18.32 -7.93 -14.33
N VAL A 183 -19.53 -8.48 -14.19
CA VAL A 183 -20.29 -9.06 -15.32
C VAL A 183 -20.68 -7.98 -16.33
N LEU A 184 -21.13 -6.81 -15.87
CA LEU A 184 -21.47 -5.70 -16.76
C LEU A 184 -20.24 -5.13 -17.47
N VAL A 185 -19.08 -5.07 -16.80
CA VAL A 185 -17.79 -4.72 -17.42
C VAL A 185 -17.48 -5.73 -18.52
N TYR A 186 -17.53 -7.01 -18.20
CA TYR A 186 -17.20 -8.09 -19.14
C TYR A 186 -18.10 -8.08 -20.37
N GLN A 187 -19.41 -7.87 -20.20
CA GLN A 187 -20.37 -7.78 -21.30
C GLN A 187 -20.12 -6.58 -22.21
N LYS A 188 -19.64 -5.45 -21.67
CA LYS A 188 -19.34 -4.24 -22.44
C LYS A 188 -17.98 -4.28 -23.16
N LEU A 189 -17.03 -5.05 -22.62
CA LEU A 189 -15.71 -5.27 -23.26
C LEU A 189 -15.71 -6.43 -24.25
N LYS A 190 -16.73 -7.30 -24.22
CA LYS A 190 -16.89 -8.36 -25.22
C LYS A 190 -17.17 -7.70 -26.59
N PRO A 191 -16.38 -8.02 -27.62
CA PRO A 191 -16.52 -7.42 -28.95
C PRO A 191 -17.85 -7.76 -29.62
#